data_AF-A0A165ZWH6-F1
#
_entry.id   AF-A0A165ZWH6-F1
#
_cell.length_a   1.000
_cell.length_b   1.000
_cell.length_c   1.000
_cell.angle_alpha   90.00
_cell.angle_beta   90.00
_cell.angle_gamma   90.00
#
_symmetry.space_group_name_H-M   'P 1'
#
loop_
_entity.id
_entity.type
_entity.pdbx_description
1 polymer ?
#
loop_
_entity_poly.entity_id
_entity_poly.type
_entity_poly.pdbx_seq_one_letter_code
_entity_poly.pdbx_strand_id
1 'polypeptide(L)' 'WCDIVPDLKNDTGASLNPEYYDGGHRASQREKQRSSFQLDNAKGRKCEIKFIKDDGKDLQANLIIG' A
#
# COMPACT_ATOMS: atom_id res chain seq x y z
N TRP A 1 -2.58 7.37 3.99
CA TRP A 1 -2.42 6.81 2.63
C TRP A 1 -2.04 5.35 2.75
N CYS A 2 -2.33 4.53 1.76
CA CYS A 2 -1.94 3.12 1.71
C CYS A 2 -1.66 2.68 0.27
N ASP A 3 -0.90 1.59 0.15
CA ASP A 3 -0.55 0.95 -1.11
C ASP A 3 -0.09 -0.49 -0.87
N ILE A 4 -0.17 -1.34 -1.88
CA ILE A 4 0.24 -2.76 -1.84
C ILE A 4 1.08 -3.02 -3.09
N VAL A 5 2.25 -3.63 -2.92
CA VAL A 5 3.10 -4.08 -4.03
C VAL A 5 3.12 -5.61 -4.03
N PRO A 6 2.36 -6.28 -4.91
CA PRO A 6 2.36 -7.73 -5.00
C PRO A 6 3.55 -8.22 -5.83
N ASP A 7 3.76 -9.53 -5.82
CA ASP A 7 4.62 -10.24 -6.79
C ASP A 7 6.07 -9.75 -6.82
N LEU A 8 6.61 -9.39 -5.66
CA LEU A 8 8.01 -9.01 -5.48
C LEU A 8 8.93 -10.19 -5.80
N LYS A 9 10.04 -9.90 -6.50
CA LYS A 9 11.08 -10.89 -6.80
C LYS A 9 12.21 -10.83 -5.79
N ASN A 10 12.98 -9.75 -5.84
CA ASN A 10 14.18 -9.55 -5.02
C ASN A 10 14.09 -8.31 -4.11
N ASP A 11 13.02 -7.52 -4.25
CA ASP A 11 12.83 -6.31 -3.47
C ASP A 11 12.46 -6.65 -2.02
N THR A 12 12.92 -5.80 -1.11
CA THR A 12 12.63 -5.88 0.32
C THR A 12 11.80 -4.66 0.74
N GLY A 13 11.21 -4.71 1.93
CA GLY A 13 10.52 -3.53 2.46
C GLY A 13 11.42 -2.29 2.54
N ALA A 14 12.73 -2.48 2.81
CA ALA A 14 13.70 -1.40 2.88
C ALA A 14 14.06 -0.81 1.50
N SER A 15 14.04 -1.61 0.42
CA SER A 15 14.28 -1.09 -0.93
C SER A 15 13.05 -0.38 -1.52
N LEU A 16 11.84 -0.83 -1.17
CA LEU A 16 10.58 -0.25 -1.69
C LEU A 16 10.18 1.05 -1.00
N ASN A 17 10.43 1.20 0.30
CA ASN A 17 9.95 2.38 1.04
C ASN A 17 10.51 3.72 0.53
N PRO A 18 11.80 3.83 0.13
CA PRO A 18 12.32 5.05 -0.49
C PRO A 18 11.63 5.44 -1.80
N GLU A 19 11.06 4.49 -2.55
CA GLU A 19 10.43 4.77 -3.86
C GLU A 19 9.16 5.63 -3.79
N TYR A 20 8.63 5.84 -2.58
CA TYR A 20 7.50 6.74 -2.33
C TYR A 20 7.92 8.21 -2.10
N TYR A 21 9.22 8.49 -2.06
CA TYR A 21 9.79 9.82 -1.76
C TYR A 21 10.80 10.23 -2.84
N ASP A 22 11.29 11.46 -2.78
CA ASP A 22 12.38 12.01 -3.61
C ASP A 22 12.22 11.81 -5.12
N GLY A 23 10.98 11.93 -5.63
CA GLY A 23 10.68 11.71 -7.05
C GLY A 23 10.72 10.24 -7.48
N GLY A 24 10.78 9.32 -6.50
CA GLY A 24 10.65 7.89 -6.71
C GLY A 24 9.37 7.53 -7.44
N HIS A 25 9.41 6.43 -8.19
CA HIS A 25 8.36 6.07 -9.13
C HIS A 25 7.00 5.77 -8.48
N ARG A 26 6.95 5.60 -7.15
CA ARG A 26 5.72 5.34 -6.37
C ARG A 26 5.26 6.57 -5.56
N ALA A 27 5.93 7.72 -5.68
CA ALA A 27 5.53 8.96 -5.01
C ALA A 27 4.07 9.34 -5.31
N SER A 28 3.64 9.16 -6.56
CA SER A 28 2.25 9.42 -6.98
C SER A 28 1.20 8.54 -6.29
N GLN A 29 1.56 7.36 -5.76
CA GLN A 29 0.62 6.51 -5.01
C GLN A 29 0.40 7.07 -3.60
N ARG A 30 1.46 7.53 -2.93
CA ARG A 30 1.39 8.21 -1.65
C ARG A 30 0.52 9.47 -1.73
N GLU A 31 0.71 10.26 -2.79
CA GLU A 31 0.01 11.54 -3.01
C GLU A 31 -1.50 11.40 -3.22
N LYS A 32 -1.99 10.22 -3.58
CA LYS A 32 -3.44 9.94 -3.69
C LYS A 32 -4.16 9.91 -2.35
N GLN A 33 -3.44 9.82 -1.23
CA GLN A 33 -4.01 9.86 0.12
C GLN A 33 -5.16 8.85 0.37
N ARG A 34 -5.15 7.71 -0.31
CA ARG A 34 -6.24 6.72 -0.23
C ARG A 34 -6.42 6.18 1.19
N SER A 35 -7.68 6.06 1.62
CA SER A 35 -8.12 5.33 2.82
C SER A 35 -8.46 3.86 2.55
N SER A 36 -8.43 3.43 1.28
CA SER A 36 -8.51 2.01 0.92
C SER A 36 -7.77 1.71 -0.39
N PHE A 37 -7.26 0.49 -0.50
CA PHE A 37 -6.63 -0.01 -1.72
C PHE A 37 -6.76 -1.53 -1.81
N GLN A 38 -7.10 -2.04 -2.99
CA GLN A 38 -7.26 -3.46 -3.26
C GLN A 38 -6.62 -3.80 -4.60
N LEU A 39 -6.04 -5.00 -4.67
CA LEU A 39 -5.62 -5.65 -5.92
C LEU A 39 -5.68 -7.17 -5.79
N ASP A 40 -5.54 -7.86 -6.91
CA ASP A 40 -5.24 -9.28 -6.98
C ASP A 40 -3.78 -9.45 -7.42
N ASN A 41 -3.04 -10.37 -6.78
CA ASN A 41 -1.70 -10.71 -7.23
C ASN A 41 -1.73 -11.59 -8.49
N ALA A 42 -0.57 -11.89 -9.08
CA ALA A 42 -0.46 -12.71 -10.28
C ALA A 42 -1.03 -14.13 -10.15
N LYS A 43 -1.26 -14.62 -8.92
CA LYS A 43 -1.90 -15.92 -8.63
C LYS A 43 -3.41 -15.80 -8.34
N GLY A 44 -3.99 -14.62 -8.50
CA GLY A 44 -5.40 -14.34 -8.23
C GLY A 44 -5.74 -14.22 -6.75
N ARG A 45 -4.75 -14.07 -5.86
CA ARG A 45 -5.01 -13.83 -4.44
C ARG A 45 -5.29 -12.35 -4.21
N LYS A 46 -6.45 -12.07 -3.62
CA LYS A 46 -6.88 -10.71 -3.25
C LYS A 46 -6.11 -10.21 -2.02
N CYS A 47 -5.64 -8.97 -2.09
CA CYS A 47 -5.06 -8.22 -0.97
C CYS A 47 -5.75 -6.85 -0.85
N GLU A 48 -6.13 -6.47 0.38
CA GLU A 48 -6.83 -5.21 0.63
C GLU A 48 -6.31 -4.53 1.90
N ILE A 49 -6.10 -3.20 1.83
CA ILE A 49 -5.97 -2.33 3.00
C ILE A 49 -7.20 -1.46 3.07
N LYS A 50 -7.80 -1.38 4.26
CA LYS A 50 -8.96 -0.51 4.51
C LYS A 50 -8.83 0.15 5.88
N PHE A 51 -8.75 1.47 5.90
CA PHE A 51 -8.83 2.23 7.14
C PHE A 51 -10.25 2.11 7.71
N ILE A 52 -10.34 1.74 8.98
CA ILE A 52 -11.59 1.74 9.77
C ILE A 52 -11.75 3.06 10.55
N LYS A 53 -10.65 3.79 10.71
CA LYS A 53 -10.59 5.17 11.19
C LYS A 53 -9.55 5.91 10.34
N ASP A 54 -10.01 6.73 9.42
CA ASP A 54 -9.20 7.41 8.39
C ASP A 54 -9.00 8.91 8.64
N ASP A 55 -9.55 9.45 9.73
CA ASP A 55 -9.36 10.83 10.16
C ASP A 55 -8.77 10.93 11.58
N GLY A 56 -8.13 12.06 11.86
CA GLY A 56 -7.46 12.36 13.11
C GLY A 56 -6.03 11.81 13.19
N LYS A 57 -5.50 11.71 14.42
CA LYS A 57 -4.10 11.36 14.69
C LYS A 57 -3.87 9.89 15.02
N ASP A 58 -4.94 9.18 15.34
CA ASP A 58 -4.92 7.78 15.76
C ASP A 58 -5.69 6.96 14.73
N LEU A 59 -5.04 6.74 13.59
CA LEU A 59 -5.61 6.03 12.46
C LEU A 59 -5.59 4.52 12.70
N GLN A 60 -6.59 3.82 12.19
CA GLN A 60 -6.71 2.36 12.32
C GLN A 60 -7.05 1.76 10.97
N ALA A 61 -6.41 0.65 10.61
CA ALA A 61 -6.63 -0.02 9.34
C ALA A 61 -6.55 -1.54 9.47
N ASN A 62 -7.33 -2.23 8.65
CA ASN A 62 -7.26 -3.67 8.44
C ASN A 62 -6.42 -3.97 7.19
N LEU A 63 -5.56 -4.98 7.30
CA LEU A 63 -4.94 -5.67 6.17
C LEU A 63 -5.64 -7.01 6.00
N ILE A 64 -6.30 -7.22 4.87
CA ILE A 64 -7.09 -8.41 4.56
C ILE A 64 -6.40 -9.18 3.44
N ILE A 65 -6.13 -10.46 3.67
CA ILE A 65 -5.51 -11.39 2.72
C ILE A 65 -6.51 -12.50 2.42
N GLY A 66 -6.89 -12.65 1.14
CA GLY A 66 -7.79 -13.69 0.66
C GLY A 66 -7.11 -14.96 0.17
#